data_AF-A0A378QND2-F1
#
_entry.id   AF-A0A378QND2-F1
#
_cell.length_a   1.000
_cell.length_b   1.000
_cell.length_c   1.000
_cell.angle_alpha   90.00
_cell.angle_beta   90.00
_cell.angle_gamma   90.00
#
_symmetry.space_group_name_H-M   'P 1'
#
loop_
_entity.id
_entity.type
_entity.pdbx_description
1 polymer ?
#
loop_
_entity_poly.entity_id
_entity_poly.type
_entity_poly.pdbx_seq_one_letter_code
_entity_poly.pdbx_strand_id
1 'polypeptide(L)'
;MNHQTARLDLDNIGTKEPNPLLSLVGSVVVHGLIVAGVLFAYTQQKPLPETISLEASLVTGDDLAGAEAAIADAFAEHQAQSTQTDSTQSTTTPDSSRSAQLEAYYDDLAKRERAYQAQMAEYAKSLDDEILSEIEMQRQAMADEERERARAVAELEARERSNDDIARENSQGLDEARERRDNAIAEKERANRTDSRSLGDGQSTVKDTPTTPTVGRGGAVSGGNSSGSSEQSSNRNEVISALQRHIRSHWRATGKNQTLQVKLKVDGSGNVLSVQVSGGDDYLREQLEDTVRRASPLTPIVGTNYRDLNFNFKIN
;
A
#
# COMPACT_ATOMS: atom_id res chain seq x y z
N MET A 1 -72.25 -21.41 22.69
CA MET A 1 -70.93 -21.57 23.34
C MET A 1 -70.35 -22.90 22.88
N ASN A 2 -69.37 -22.87 21.99
CA ASN A 2 -68.51 -24.00 21.62
C ASN A 2 -67.28 -23.39 20.94
N HIS A 3 -66.19 -23.24 21.69
CA HIS A 3 -64.88 -22.88 21.13
C HIS A 3 -64.08 -24.17 20.97
N GLN A 4 -63.98 -24.66 19.74
CA GLN A 4 -62.93 -25.60 19.35
C GLN A 4 -61.67 -24.79 19.03
N THR A 5 -60.65 -24.93 19.87
CA THR A 5 -59.30 -24.45 19.60
C THR A 5 -58.64 -25.38 18.58
N ALA A 6 -58.42 -24.91 17.35
CA ALA A 6 -57.54 -25.55 16.40
C ALA A 6 -56.08 -25.39 16.88
N ARG A 7 -55.46 -26.49 17.30
CA ARG A 7 -54.00 -26.58 17.40
C ARG A 7 -53.46 -26.81 15.99
N LEU A 8 -52.68 -25.86 15.49
CA LEU A 8 -51.86 -26.06 14.30
C LEU A 8 -50.62 -26.84 14.74
N ASP A 9 -50.57 -28.10 14.33
CA ASP A 9 -49.35 -28.92 14.32
C ASP A 9 -48.36 -28.26 13.34
N LEU A 10 -47.23 -27.77 13.85
CA LEU A 10 -46.18 -27.12 13.06
C LEU A 10 -44.98 -28.04 12.76
N ASP A 11 -45.17 -29.36 12.86
CA ASP A 11 -44.11 -30.34 12.63
C ASP A 11 -44.16 -30.88 11.19
N ASN A 12 -43.94 -30.01 10.18
CA ASN A 12 -43.54 -30.50 8.85
C ASN A 12 -42.91 -29.41 7.96
N ILE A 13 -41.72 -28.93 8.31
CA ILE A 13 -40.79 -28.40 7.31
C ILE A 13 -39.65 -29.40 7.22
N GLY A 14 -39.76 -30.33 6.28
CA GLY A 14 -38.71 -31.28 5.96
C GLY A 14 -37.46 -30.54 5.47
N THR A 15 -36.58 -30.17 6.39
CA THR A 15 -35.22 -29.76 6.08
C THR A 15 -34.46 -31.00 5.61
N LYS A 16 -34.44 -31.21 4.30
CA LYS A 16 -33.58 -32.21 3.68
C LYS A 16 -32.14 -31.76 3.91
N GLU A 17 -31.51 -32.35 4.93
CA GLU A 17 -30.08 -32.22 5.23
C GLU A 17 -29.29 -32.24 3.90
N PRO A 18 -28.51 -31.19 3.58
CA PRO A 18 -27.77 -31.18 2.33
C PRO A 18 -26.71 -32.27 2.40
N ASN A 19 -26.84 -33.29 1.54
CA ASN A 19 -25.87 -34.39 1.48
C ASN A 19 -24.47 -33.79 1.28
N PRO A 20 -23.55 -33.93 2.26
CA PRO A 20 -22.24 -33.26 2.21
C PRO A 20 -21.41 -33.74 1.02
N LEU A 21 -21.65 -34.98 0.57
CA LEU A 21 -21.04 -35.54 -0.63
C LEU A 21 -21.49 -34.84 -1.92
N LEU A 22 -22.76 -34.46 -2.05
CA LEU A 22 -23.24 -33.70 -3.22
C LEU A 22 -22.67 -32.28 -3.24
N SER A 23 -22.54 -31.66 -2.06
CA SER A 23 -21.93 -30.34 -1.91
C SER A 23 -20.42 -30.37 -2.21
N LEU A 24 -19.72 -31.43 -1.79
CA LEU A 24 -18.31 -31.67 -2.11
C LEU A 24 -18.11 -31.86 -3.61
N VAL A 25 -18.89 -32.75 -4.24
CA VAL A 25 -18.80 -33.02 -5.67
C VAL A 25 -19.13 -31.77 -6.49
N GLY A 26 -20.18 -31.03 -6.10
CA GLY A 26 -20.51 -29.75 -6.73
C GLY A 26 -19.39 -28.73 -6.63
N SER A 27 -18.77 -28.61 -5.46
CA SER A 27 -17.63 -27.69 -5.24
C SER A 27 -16.42 -28.06 -6.10
N VAL A 28 -16.07 -29.35 -6.18
CA VAL A 28 -14.94 -29.82 -7.00
C VAL A 28 -15.19 -29.56 -8.49
N VAL A 29 -16.42 -29.72 -8.96
CA VAL A 29 -16.78 -29.44 -10.37
C VAL A 29 -16.64 -27.95 -10.68
N VAL A 30 -17.15 -27.07 -9.82
CA VAL A 30 -17.06 -25.61 -10.03
C VAL A 30 -15.62 -25.14 -10.04
N HIS A 31 -14.82 -25.56 -9.05
CA HIS A 31 -13.40 -25.18 -9.00
C HIS A 31 -12.62 -25.80 -10.16
N GLY A 32 -12.94 -27.04 -10.56
CA GLY A 32 -12.34 -27.69 -11.72
C GLY A 32 -12.57 -26.92 -13.02
N LEU A 33 -13.79 -26.42 -13.25
CA LEU A 33 -14.12 -25.61 -14.43
C LEU A 33 -13.40 -24.25 -14.43
N ILE A 34 -13.25 -23.61 -13.27
CA ILE A 34 -12.51 -22.35 -13.15
C ILE A 34 -11.04 -22.57 -13.49
N VAL A 35 -10.41 -23.59 -12.91
CA VAL A 35 -8.99 -23.91 -13.18
C VAL A 35 -8.78 -24.27 -14.65
N ALA A 36 -9.67 -25.07 -15.24
CA ALA A 36 -9.62 -25.42 -16.65
C ALA A 36 -9.79 -24.18 -17.56
N GLY A 37 -10.69 -23.26 -17.20
CA GLY A 37 -10.91 -22.01 -17.93
C GLY A 37 -9.70 -21.08 -17.90
N VAL A 38 -9.05 -20.94 -16.73
CA VAL A 38 -7.82 -20.15 -16.57
C VAL A 38 -6.68 -20.77 -17.37
N LEU A 39 -6.50 -22.09 -17.31
CA LEU A 39 -5.49 -22.79 -18.11
C LEU A 39 -5.75 -22.64 -19.61
N PHE A 40 -7.01 -22.78 -20.04
CA PHE A 40 -7.38 -22.60 -21.45
C PHE A 40 -7.08 -21.16 -21.93
N ALA A 41 -7.46 -20.15 -21.16
CA ALA A 41 -7.17 -18.75 -21.47
C ALA A 41 -5.65 -18.46 -21.49
N TYR A 42 -4.89 -19.09 -20.59
CA TYR A 42 -3.43 -18.98 -20.56
C TYR A 42 -2.76 -19.65 -21.78
N THR A 43 -3.29 -20.78 -22.25
CA THR A 43 -2.77 -21.44 -23.47
C THR A 43 -3.17 -20.74 -24.77
N GLN A 44 -4.16 -19.85 -24.71
CA GLN A 44 -4.64 -19.06 -25.85
C GLN A 44 -3.96 -17.68 -25.94
N GLN A 45 -2.77 -17.51 -25.33
CA GLN A 45 -1.96 -16.31 -25.53
C GLN A 45 -1.72 -16.11 -27.03
N LYS A 46 -2.48 -15.17 -27.62
CA LYS A 46 -2.27 -14.73 -29.00
C LYS A 46 -0.82 -14.25 -29.11
N PRO A 47 -0.11 -14.55 -30.21
CA PRO A 47 1.24 -14.05 -30.40
C PRO A 47 1.24 -12.54 -30.21
N LEU A 48 2.19 -12.04 -29.41
CA LEU A 48 2.37 -10.60 -29.22
C LEU A 48 2.51 -9.96 -30.60
N PRO A 49 1.89 -8.80 -30.86
CA PRO A 49 2.08 -8.08 -32.10
C PRO A 49 3.57 -7.81 -32.29
N GLU A 50 4.11 -8.14 -33.47
CA GLU A 50 5.48 -7.80 -33.83
C GLU A 50 5.66 -6.30 -33.68
N THR A 51 6.48 -5.89 -32.69
CA THR A 51 6.86 -4.51 -32.53
C THR A 51 7.84 -4.19 -33.65
N ILE A 52 7.34 -3.56 -34.72
CA ILE A 52 8.19 -2.88 -35.69
C ILE A 52 8.95 -1.81 -34.90
N SER A 53 10.25 -1.99 -34.74
CA SER A 53 11.14 -0.97 -34.20
C SER A 53 11.10 0.23 -35.13
N LEU A 54 10.28 1.23 -34.82
CA LEU A 54 10.32 2.52 -35.48
C LEU A 54 11.55 3.25 -34.93
N GLU A 55 12.67 3.15 -35.64
CA GLU A 55 13.82 4.02 -35.42
C GLU A 55 13.42 5.44 -35.83
N ALA A 56 13.22 6.31 -34.85
CA ALA A 56 13.05 7.73 -35.08
C ALA A 56 14.41 8.32 -35.45
N SER A 57 14.72 8.38 -36.75
CA SER A 57 15.83 9.17 -37.26
C SER A 57 15.47 10.65 -37.18
N LEU A 58 16.20 11.40 -36.37
CA LEU A 58 16.07 12.84 -36.26
C LEU A 58 16.61 13.46 -37.57
N VAL A 59 15.72 13.77 -38.51
CA VAL A 59 16.06 14.52 -39.73
C VAL A 59 16.34 15.97 -39.34
N THR A 60 17.60 16.37 -39.38
CA THR A 60 18.04 17.76 -39.23
C THR A 60 17.71 18.56 -40.50
N GLY A 61 17.41 19.86 -40.35
CA GLY A 61 16.89 20.72 -41.43
C GLY A 61 17.73 20.82 -42.71
N ASP A 62 18.99 20.39 -42.69
CA ASP A 62 19.84 20.33 -43.89
C ASP A 62 19.43 19.19 -44.85
N ASP A 63 18.88 18.08 -44.34
CA ASP A 63 18.40 16.96 -45.17
C ASP A 63 17.07 17.29 -45.89
N LEU A 64 16.31 18.25 -45.35
CA LEU A 64 15.04 18.70 -45.93
C LEU A 64 15.28 19.61 -47.15
N ALA A 65 16.31 20.45 -47.12
CA ALA A 65 16.66 21.34 -48.23
C ALA A 65 17.18 20.56 -49.46
N GLY A 66 17.91 19.46 -49.24
CA GLY A 66 18.33 18.55 -50.32
C GLY A 66 17.16 17.78 -50.93
N ALA A 67 16.19 17.37 -50.10
CA ALA A 67 14.97 16.71 -50.58
C ALA A 67 14.05 17.66 -51.36
N GLU A 68 13.92 18.91 -50.93
CA GLU A 68 13.13 19.94 -51.62
C GLU A 68 13.72 20.28 -52.99
N ALA A 69 15.05 20.38 -53.09
CA ALA A 69 15.75 20.57 -54.36
C ALA A 69 15.58 19.38 -55.32
N ALA A 70 15.67 18.15 -54.81
CA ALA A 70 15.48 16.94 -55.62
C ALA A 70 14.02 16.78 -56.10
N ILE A 71 13.04 17.18 -55.28
CA ILE A 71 11.62 17.17 -55.67
C ILE A 71 11.35 18.28 -56.71
N ALA A 72 11.96 19.46 -56.57
CA ALA A 72 11.83 20.55 -57.54
C ALA A 72 12.45 20.20 -58.90
N ASP A 73 13.64 19.58 -58.91
CA ASP A 73 14.29 19.12 -60.15
C ASP A 73 13.48 18.01 -60.84
N ALA A 74 12.95 17.04 -60.07
CA ALA A 74 12.08 16.00 -60.62
C ALA A 74 10.77 16.56 -61.19
N PHE A 75 10.19 17.59 -60.55
CA PHE A 75 8.99 18.26 -61.05
C PHE A 75 9.27 19.07 -62.33
N ALA A 76 10.42 19.75 -62.40
CA ALA A 76 10.85 20.50 -63.58
C ALA A 76 11.15 19.57 -64.77
N GLU A 77 11.75 18.40 -64.52
CA GLU A 77 12.01 17.37 -65.54
C GLU A 77 10.70 16.77 -66.08
N HIS A 78 9.73 16.49 -65.20
CA HIS A 78 8.39 16.02 -65.60
C HIS A 78 7.57 17.08 -66.36
N GLN A 79 7.75 18.37 -66.06
CA GLN A 79 7.13 19.45 -66.84
C GLN A 79 7.79 19.66 -68.21
N ALA A 80 9.12 19.54 -68.30
CA ALA A 80 9.83 19.66 -69.57
C ALA A 80 9.47 18.52 -70.53
N GLN A 81 9.30 17.29 -70.02
CA GLN A 81 8.96 16.11 -70.80
C GLN A 81 7.50 16.11 -71.30
N SER A 82 6.59 16.80 -70.61
CA SER A 82 5.20 16.97 -71.05
C SER A 82 5.03 17.98 -72.19
N THR A 83 5.97 18.93 -72.38
CA THR A 83 5.98 19.85 -73.54
C THR A 83 6.57 19.28 -74.83
N GLN A 84 7.26 18.14 -74.80
CA GLN A 84 7.98 17.61 -75.98
C GLN A 84 7.23 16.50 -76.74
N THR A 85 6.04 16.10 -76.27
CA THR A 85 5.28 14.97 -76.85
C THR A 85 4.09 15.41 -77.73
N ASP A 86 3.95 16.70 -78.03
CA ASP A 86 2.74 17.26 -78.66
C ASP A 86 2.90 17.60 -80.15
N SER A 87 3.64 16.79 -80.92
CA SER A 87 3.86 17.05 -82.35
C SER A 87 3.93 15.80 -83.23
N THR A 88 2.89 14.95 -83.20
CA THR A 88 2.52 14.09 -84.36
C THR A 88 1.09 13.54 -84.28
N GLN A 89 0.15 14.32 -84.83
CA GLN A 89 -1.10 14.01 -85.54
C GLN A 89 -1.69 12.56 -85.51
N SER A 90 -2.90 12.38 -84.95
CA SER A 90 -4.17 12.07 -85.69
C SER A 90 -5.28 11.42 -84.82
N THR A 91 -6.38 12.17 -84.65
CA THR A 91 -7.80 11.77 -84.55
C THR A 91 -8.18 10.41 -83.94
N THR A 92 -8.72 10.43 -82.71
CA THR A 92 -10.10 9.99 -82.39
C THR A 92 -10.43 10.42 -80.95
N THR A 93 -11.47 11.26 -80.78
CA THR A 93 -12.07 11.60 -79.48
C THR A 93 -12.43 10.33 -78.70
N PRO A 94 -11.86 10.15 -77.49
CA PRO A 94 -12.55 10.52 -76.26
C PRO A 94 -11.57 11.09 -75.20
N ASP A 95 -11.17 12.36 -75.33
CA ASP A 95 -10.19 12.96 -74.40
C ASP A 95 -10.84 13.79 -73.27
N SER A 96 -12.05 14.31 -73.50
CA SER A 96 -12.78 15.15 -72.54
C SER A 96 -13.33 14.38 -71.34
N SER A 97 -13.63 13.09 -71.49
CA SER A 97 -14.14 12.24 -70.42
C SER A 97 -13.02 11.75 -69.48
N ARG A 98 -11.80 11.59 -69.99
CA ARG A 98 -10.63 11.15 -69.22
C ARG A 98 -10.05 12.28 -68.36
N SER A 99 -10.02 13.49 -68.92
CA SER A 99 -9.66 14.73 -68.20
C SER A 99 -10.67 15.04 -67.07
N ALA A 100 -11.97 14.96 -67.34
CA ALA A 100 -13.00 15.16 -66.30
C ALA A 100 -12.96 14.11 -65.17
N GLN A 101 -12.65 12.83 -65.49
CA GLN A 101 -12.46 11.78 -64.48
C GLN A 101 -11.22 12.00 -63.62
N LEU A 102 -10.15 12.51 -64.21
CA LEU A 102 -8.91 12.81 -63.49
C LEU A 102 -9.08 14.02 -62.56
N GLU A 103 -9.78 15.05 -63.03
CA GLU A 103 -10.12 16.24 -62.23
C GLU A 103 -11.04 15.89 -61.04
N ALA A 104 -12.03 15.02 -61.26
CA ALA A 104 -12.88 14.49 -60.19
C ALA A 104 -12.09 13.64 -59.16
N TYR A 105 -11.06 12.90 -59.61
CA TYR A 105 -10.19 12.14 -58.72
C TYR A 105 -9.32 13.06 -57.82
N TYR A 106 -8.74 14.12 -58.37
CA TYR A 106 -7.99 15.09 -57.59
C TYR A 106 -8.87 15.87 -56.61
N ASP A 107 -10.09 16.21 -56.99
CA ASP A 107 -11.04 16.89 -56.11
C ASP A 107 -11.50 15.98 -54.95
N ASP A 108 -11.74 14.68 -55.21
CA ASP A 108 -12.02 13.68 -54.18
C ASP A 108 -10.84 13.49 -53.22
N LEU A 109 -9.62 13.44 -53.75
CA LEU A 109 -8.40 13.34 -52.94
C LEU A 109 -8.24 14.56 -52.02
N ALA A 110 -8.38 15.77 -52.56
CA ALA A 110 -8.29 17.00 -51.77
C ALA A 110 -9.38 17.09 -50.70
N LYS A 111 -10.59 16.59 -50.99
CA LYS A 111 -11.68 16.52 -50.03
C LYS A 111 -11.39 15.52 -48.91
N ARG A 112 -10.82 14.36 -49.24
CA ARG A 112 -10.41 13.34 -48.27
C ARG A 112 -9.29 13.82 -47.38
N GLU A 113 -8.32 14.54 -47.94
CA GLU A 113 -7.21 15.13 -47.19
C GLU A 113 -7.69 16.19 -46.19
N ARG A 114 -8.61 17.09 -46.61
CA ARG A 114 -9.24 18.04 -45.67
C ARG A 114 -10.02 17.34 -44.57
N ALA A 115 -10.76 16.29 -44.89
CA ALA A 115 -11.51 15.52 -43.89
C ALA A 115 -10.57 14.84 -42.87
N TYR A 116 -9.46 14.29 -43.36
CA TYR A 116 -8.44 13.69 -42.50
C TYR A 116 -7.76 14.73 -41.61
N GLN A 117 -7.37 15.89 -42.14
CA GLN A 117 -6.79 16.98 -41.37
C GLN A 117 -7.75 17.50 -40.29
N ALA A 118 -9.04 17.64 -40.61
CA ALA A 118 -10.06 18.04 -39.64
C ALA A 118 -10.20 17.01 -38.50
N GLN A 119 -10.25 15.72 -38.84
CA GLN A 119 -10.31 14.65 -37.85
C GLN A 119 -9.06 14.61 -36.96
N MET A 120 -7.88 14.80 -37.54
CA MET A 120 -6.63 14.87 -36.79
C MET A 120 -6.58 16.06 -35.84
N ALA A 121 -7.12 17.23 -36.25
CA ALA A 121 -7.19 18.41 -35.39
C ALA A 121 -8.15 18.21 -34.21
N GLU A 122 -9.30 17.57 -34.42
CA GLU A 122 -10.22 17.22 -33.33
C GLU A 122 -9.59 16.21 -32.37
N TYR A 123 -8.88 15.20 -32.89
CA TYR A 123 -8.19 14.22 -32.07
C TYR A 123 -7.08 14.87 -31.22
N ALA A 124 -6.25 15.72 -31.82
CA ALA A 124 -5.22 16.46 -31.10
C ALA A 124 -5.83 17.31 -29.96
N LYS A 125 -6.94 18.00 -30.24
CA LYS A 125 -7.64 18.79 -29.22
C LYS A 125 -8.18 17.93 -28.07
N SER A 126 -8.74 16.76 -28.37
CA SER A 126 -9.22 15.84 -27.31
C SER A 126 -8.09 15.31 -26.44
N LEU A 127 -6.92 15.06 -27.03
CA LEU A 127 -5.71 14.65 -26.31
C LEU A 127 -5.19 15.76 -25.39
N ASP A 128 -5.15 16.99 -25.89
CA ASP A 128 -4.72 18.15 -25.08
C ASP A 128 -5.66 18.36 -23.88
N ASP A 129 -6.98 18.25 -24.08
CA ASP A 129 -7.99 18.36 -23.02
C ASP A 129 -7.84 17.23 -21.97
N GLU A 130 -7.56 15.99 -22.40
CA GLU A 130 -7.32 14.85 -21.52
C GLU A 130 -6.04 15.03 -20.69
N ILE A 131 -4.94 15.45 -21.32
CA ILE A 131 -3.67 15.72 -20.66
C ILE A 131 -3.82 16.83 -19.62
N LEU A 132 -4.54 17.90 -19.96
CA LEU A 132 -4.84 19.00 -19.03
C LEU A 132 -5.61 18.51 -17.81
N SER A 133 -6.66 17.71 -18.03
CA SER A 133 -7.46 17.13 -16.95
C SER A 133 -6.62 16.23 -16.04
N GLU A 134 -5.74 15.40 -16.59
CA GLU A 134 -4.86 14.52 -15.81
C GLU A 134 -3.87 15.33 -14.97
N ILE A 135 -3.26 16.36 -15.55
CA ILE A 135 -2.34 17.27 -14.84
C ILE A 135 -3.06 17.97 -13.68
N GLU A 136 -4.30 18.43 -13.88
CA GLU A 136 -5.08 19.06 -12.81
C GLU A 136 -5.41 18.09 -11.68
N MET A 137 -5.85 16.86 -12.01
CA MET A 137 -6.10 15.83 -11.00
C MET A 137 -4.83 15.49 -10.21
N GLN A 138 -3.70 15.31 -10.89
CA GLN A 138 -2.43 15.01 -10.24
C GLN A 138 -1.98 16.16 -9.32
N ARG A 139 -2.14 17.40 -9.78
CA ARG A 139 -1.82 18.59 -8.97
C ARG A 139 -2.71 18.68 -7.73
N GLN A 140 -3.99 18.35 -7.85
CA GLN A 140 -4.91 18.35 -6.73
C GLN A 140 -4.57 17.23 -5.73
N ALA A 141 -4.27 16.02 -6.21
CA ALA A 141 -3.84 14.91 -5.37
C ALA A 141 -2.56 15.24 -4.59
N MET A 142 -1.56 15.86 -5.23
CA MET A 142 -0.35 16.31 -4.55
C MET A 142 -0.63 17.37 -3.47
N ALA A 143 -1.51 18.34 -3.77
CA ALA A 143 -1.88 19.37 -2.81
C ALA A 143 -2.62 18.80 -1.58
N ASP A 144 -3.45 17.79 -1.78
CA ASP A 144 -4.17 17.13 -0.69
C ASP A 144 -3.23 16.25 0.15
N GLU A 145 -2.32 15.51 -0.47
CA GLU A 145 -1.27 14.76 0.24
C GLU A 145 -0.40 15.69 1.11
N GLU A 146 0.01 16.84 0.57
CA GLU A 146 0.81 17.81 1.31
C GLU A 146 0.05 18.37 2.53
N ARG A 147 -1.26 18.63 2.38
CA ARG A 147 -2.11 19.05 3.50
C ARG A 147 -2.24 17.97 4.56
N GLU A 148 -2.37 16.71 4.19
CA GLU A 148 -2.43 15.60 5.14
C GLU A 148 -1.11 15.45 5.89
N ARG A 149 0.02 15.52 5.19
CA ARG A 149 1.35 15.50 5.81
C ARG A 149 1.54 16.66 6.78
N ALA A 150 1.13 17.87 6.41
CA ALA A 150 1.23 19.03 7.30
C ALA A 150 0.39 18.85 8.58
N ARG A 151 -0.82 18.28 8.47
CA ARG A 151 -1.66 17.96 9.64
C ARG A 151 -1.02 16.90 10.53
N ALA A 152 -0.45 15.85 9.95
CA ALA A 152 0.23 14.79 10.70
C ALA A 152 1.45 15.34 11.46
N VAL A 153 2.25 16.20 10.83
CA VAL A 153 3.39 16.86 11.49
C VAL A 153 2.92 17.75 12.65
N ALA A 154 1.88 18.56 12.44
CA ALA A 154 1.35 19.42 13.51
C ALA A 154 0.79 18.60 14.69
N GLU A 155 0.18 17.45 14.43
CA GLU A 155 -0.29 16.54 15.48
C GLU A 155 0.87 15.93 16.27
N LEU A 156 1.94 15.51 15.59
CA LEU A 156 3.14 15.00 16.25
C LEU A 156 3.80 16.05 17.12
N GLU A 157 3.93 17.28 16.61
CA GLU A 157 4.50 18.40 17.37
C GLU A 157 3.66 18.72 18.62
N ALA A 158 2.33 18.68 18.51
CA ALA A 158 1.44 18.87 19.66
C ALA A 158 1.60 17.76 20.72
N ARG A 159 1.76 16.51 20.29
CA ARG A 159 2.01 15.37 21.19
C ARG A 159 3.38 15.47 21.87
N GLU A 160 4.40 15.92 21.16
CA GLU A 160 5.74 16.14 21.71
C GLU A 160 5.72 17.21 22.80
N ARG A 161 5.12 18.37 22.53
CA ARG A 161 4.94 19.43 23.53
C ARG A 161 4.19 18.94 24.76
N SER A 162 3.12 18.17 24.57
CA SER A 162 2.36 17.58 25.67
C SER A 162 3.21 16.60 26.50
N ASN A 163 4.06 15.79 25.88
CA ASN A 163 4.93 14.87 26.59
C ASN A 163 6.00 15.63 27.39
N ASP A 164 6.57 16.69 26.82
CA ASP A 164 7.55 17.54 27.51
C ASP A 164 6.94 18.25 28.72
N ASP A 165 5.71 18.73 28.60
CA ASP A 165 4.98 19.33 29.72
C ASP A 165 4.71 18.31 30.82
N ILE A 166 4.27 17.09 30.47
CA ILE A 166 4.10 16.00 31.43
C ILE A 166 5.43 15.61 32.10
N ALA A 167 6.53 15.57 31.34
CA ALA A 167 7.85 15.27 31.89
C ALA A 167 8.31 16.34 32.88
N ARG A 168 8.03 17.62 32.59
CA ARG A 168 8.31 18.74 33.49
C ARG A 168 7.46 18.71 34.75
N GLU A 169 6.17 18.40 34.63
CA GLU A 169 5.28 18.27 35.79
C GLU A 169 5.71 17.09 36.68
N ASN A 170 6.04 15.95 36.07
CA ASN A 170 6.54 14.79 36.80
C ASN A 170 7.86 15.06 37.53
N SER A 171 8.79 15.80 36.92
CA SER A 171 10.06 16.15 37.58
C SER A 171 9.85 17.10 38.76
N GLN A 172 8.99 18.11 38.60
CA GLN A 172 8.61 19.00 39.70
C GLN A 172 7.94 18.25 40.85
N GLY A 173 6.98 17.37 40.56
CA GLY A 173 6.33 16.55 41.58
C GLY A 173 7.28 15.59 42.30
N LEU A 174 8.28 15.06 41.60
CA LEU A 174 9.35 14.23 42.19
C LEU A 174 10.24 15.03 43.13
N ASP A 175 10.62 16.25 42.75
CA ASP A 175 11.45 17.12 43.58
C ASP A 175 10.70 17.58 44.83
N GLU A 176 9.42 17.96 44.71
CA GLU A 176 8.56 18.25 45.86
C GLU A 176 8.40 17.04 46.80
N ALA A 177 8.23 15.84 46.25
CA ALA A 177 8.12 14.61 47.05
C ALA A 177 9.42 14.25 47.76
N ARG A 178 10.57 14.52 47.15
CA ARG A 178 11.90 14.37 47.77
C ARG A 178 12.06 15.38 48.91
N GLU A 179 11.75 16.65 48.69
CA GLU A 179 11.85 17.69 49.72
C GLU A 179 10.95 17.39 50.92
N ARG A 180 9.70 16.93 50.69
CA ARG A 180 8.80 16.50 51.77
C ARG A 180 9.36 15.32 52.55
N ARG A 181 9.99 14.35 51.87
CA ARG A 181 10.64 13.21 52.54
C ARG A 181 11.81 13.67 53.39
N ASP A 182 12.68 14.52 52.86
CA ASP A 182 13.88 14.98 53.55
C ASP A 182 13.52 15.84 54.77
N ASN A 183 12.50 16.70 54.65
CA ASN A 183 11.96 17.46 55.77
C ASN A 183 11.34 16.54 56.85
N ALA A 184 10.60 15.50 56.46
CA ALA A 184 10.04 14.53 57.40
C ALA A 184 11.12 13.69 58.11
N ILE A 185 12.22 13.36 57.43
CA ILE A 185 13.39 12.70 58.05
C ILE A 185 14.07 13.65 59.03
N ALA A 186 14.31 14.90 58.63
CA ALA A 186 14.94 15.91 59.49
C ALA A 186 14.10 16.22 60.75
N GLU A 187 12.77 16.21 60.64
CA GLU A 187 11.86 16.38 61.78
C GLU A 187 11.92 15.18 62.73
N LYS A 188 11.93 13.95 62.21
CA LYS A 188 12.13 12.74 63.02
C LYS A 188 13.49 12.74 63.72
N GLU A 189 14.56 13.17 63.07
CA GLU A 189 15.88 13.29 63.69
C GLU A 189 15.92 14.36 64.79
N ARG A 190 15.22 15.48 64.63
CA ARG A 190 15.09 16.51 65.67
C ARG A 190 14.27 16.00 66.86
N ALA A 191 13.18 15.28 66.62
CA ALA A 191 12.38 14.65 67.68
C ALA A 191 13.23 13.64 68.46
N ASN A 192 14.00 12.78 67.77
CA ASN A 192 14.84 11.76 68.40
C ASN A 192 16.05 12.34 69.17
N ARG A 193 16.55 13.53 68.79
CA ARG A 193 17.55 14.29 69.57
C ARG A 193 16.99 14.92 70.85
N THR A 194 15.68 15.09 70.92
CA THR A 194 15.01 15.67 72.10
C THR A 194 14.70 14.58 73.14
N ASP A 195 14.39 13.35 72.69
CA ASP A 195 14.17 12.18 73.57
C ASP A 195 15.48 11.51 74.06
N SER A 196 16.60 11.66 73.34
CA SER A 196 17.89 11.05 73.73
C SER A 196 18.69 11.83 74.78
N ARG A 197 18.16 12.92 75.34
CA ARG A 197 18.82 13.67 76.44
C ARG A 197 18.52 13.13 77.84
N SER A 198 17.73 12.07 77.93
CA SER A 198 17.52 11.33 79.17
C SER A 198 17.29 9.87 78.83
N LEU A 199 18.35 9.06 78.90
CA LEU A 199 18.35 7.69 79.44
C LEU A 199 19.77 7.14 79.30
N GLY A 200 20.29 6.67 80.44
CA GLY A 200 21.67 6.25 80.61
C GLY A 200 21.94 4.83 80.14
N ASP A 201 23.25 4.54 80.16
CA ASP A 201 23.94 3.25 80.09
C ASP A 201 23.03 2.00 80.04
N GLY A 202 23.01 1.36 78.88
CA GLY A 202 22.20 0.18 78.64
C GLY A 202 22.42 -0.38 77.25
N GLN A 203 23.46 -1.20 77.13
CA GLN A 203 23.75 -2.03 75.96
C GLN A 203 22.51 -2.85 75.56
N SER A 204 21.84 -2.46 74.49
CA SER A 204 20.81 -3.27 73.83
C SER A 204 21.15 -3.42 72.35
N THR A 205 21.49 -4.64 71.98
CA THR A 205 21.69 -5.09 70.60
C THR A 205 20.33 -5.13 69.89
N VAL A 206 19.91 -3.98 69.35
CA VAL A 206 18.80 -3.93 68.40
C VAL A 206 19.38 -4.12 67.01
N LYS A 207 19.25 -5.34 66.49
CA LYS A 207 19.62 -5.73 65.13
C LYS A 207 18.44 -5.43 64.20
N ASP A 208 17.98 -4.19 64.15
CA ASP A 208 17.01 -3.72 63.16
C ASP A 208 17.76 -3.17 61.96
N THR A 209 18.21 -4.09 61.11
CA THR A 209 18.57 -3.76 59.73
C THR A 209 17.30 -3.25 59.04
N PRO A 210 17.24 -2.00 58.56
CA PRO A 210 16.15 -1.58 57.69
C PRO A 210 16.26 -2.42 56.43
N THR A 211 15.28 -3.28 56.17
CA THR A 211 15.08 -3.85 54.84
C THR A 211 14.64 -2.71 53.93
N THR A 212 15.62 -2.01 53.37
CA THR A 212 15.42 -1.19 52.18
C THR A 212 14.77 -2.12 51.15
N PRO A 213 13.55 -1.84 50.64
CA PRO A 213 13.08 -2.54 49.48
C PRO A 213 14.05 -2.15 48.35
N THR A 214 14.88 -3.10 47.96
CA THR A 214 15.58 -3.07 46.67
C THR A 214 14.48 -2.99 45.62
N VAL A 215 14.11 -1.76 45.24
CA VAL A 215 13.45 -1.52 43.95
C VAL A 215 14.32 -2.23 42.94
N GLY A 216 13.75 -3.29 42.36
CA GLY A 216 14.40 -4.07 41.35
C GLY A 216 14.96 -3.12 40.32
N ARG A 217 16.27 -3.27 40.08
CA ARG A 217 16.98 -2.69 38.95
C ARG A 217 16.42 -3.38 37.70
N GLY A 218 15.20 -3.00 37.34
CA GLY A 218 14.48 -3.44 36.16
C GLY A 218 14.71 -2.41 35.07
N GLY A 219 15.37 -2.85 33.99
CA GLY A 219 15.47 -2.10 32.75
C GLY A 219 16.66 -1.14 32.70
N ALA A 220 17.78 -1.65 32.20
CA ALA A 220 18.61 -0.81 31.34
C ALA A 220 17.75 -0.41 30.13
N VAL A 221 17.12 0.75 30.19
CA VAL A 221 16.68 1.45 28.98
C VAL A 221 17.90 2.18 28.46
N SER A 222 18.60 1.55 27.52
CA SER A 222 19.53 2.25 26.63
C SER A 222 18.69 3.15 25.71
N GLY A 223 18.21 4.27 26.25
CA GLY A 223 17.71 5.40 25.49
C GLY A 223 18.89 6.26 25.09
N GLY A 224 19.49 5.96 23.94
CA GLY A 224 20.45 6.80 23.26
C GLY A 224 19.95 7.04 21.84
N ASN A 225 19.33 8.20 21.62
CA ASN A 225 19.07 8.73 20.29
C ASN A 225 20.41 9.13 19.65
N SER A 226 20.69 8.60 18.46
CA SER A 226 21.41 9.34 17.41
C SER A 226 21.29 8.62 16.07
N SER A 227 20.53 9.23 15.17
CA SER A 227 20.89 9.50 13.76
C SER A 227 21.85 8.52 13.07
N GLY A 228 21.35 7.79 12.09
CA GLY A 228 22.18 7.02 11.17
C GLY A 228 21.32 6.29 10.15
N SER A 229 21.09 6.93 9.00
CA SER A 229 20.56 6.31 7.80
C SER A 229 21.36 5.05 7.44
N SER A 230 20.63 4.07 6.88
CA SER A 230 21.11 2.96 6.04
C SER A 230 22.22 2.08 6.60
N GLU A 231 21.85 0.88 7.09
CA GLU A 231 22.51 -0.39 6.72
C GLU A 231 21.87 -1.57 7.48
N GLN A 232 20.93 -2.22 6.80
CA GLN A 232 20.87 -3.68 6.66
C GLN A 232 21.30 -4.56 7.86
N SER A 233 20.69 -4.41 9.04
CA SER A 233 20.64 -5.48 10.04
C SER A 233 19.52 -5.23 11.06
N SER A 234 18.27 -5.27 10.61
CA SER A 234 17.14 -5.34 11.53
C SER A 234 17.25 -6.65 12.30
N ASN A 235 17.56 -6.59 13.59
CA ASN A 235 17.66 -7.77 14.42
C ASN A 235 16.33 -8.55 14.33
N ARG A 236 16.37 -9.85 14.03
CA ARG A 236 15.16 -10.68 13.83
C ARG A 236 14.15 -10.51 14.97
N ASN A 237 14.64 -10.37 16.19
CA ASN A 237 13.80 -10.19 17.38
C ASN A 237 13.11 -8.83 17.43
N GLU A 238 13.72 -7.77 16.90
CA GLU A 238 13.12 -6.44 16.78
C GLU A 238 12.01 -6.44 15.74
N VAL A 239 12.25 -7.08 14.59
CA VAL A 239 11.25 -7.26 13.52
C VAL A 239 10.07 -8.08 14.04
N ILE A 240 10.33 -9.20 14.73
CA ILE A 240 9.27 -10.01 15.36
C ILE A 240 8.49 -9.20 16.40
N SER A 241 9.16 -8.41 17.23
CA SER A 241 8.50 -7.60 18.25
C SER A 241 7.64 -6.49 17.63
N ALA A 242 8.13 -5.83 16.58
CA ALA A 242 7.38 -4.84 15.83
C ALA A 242 6.17 -5.46 15.12
N LEU A 243 6.34 -6.64 14.53
CA LEU A 243 5.28 -7.41 13.90
C LEU A 243 4.20 -7.83 14.91
N GLN A 244 4.59 -8.31 16.09
CA GLN A 244 3.65 -8.64 17.16
C GLN A 244 2.83 -7.43 17.62
N ARG A 245 3.44 -6.24 17.71
CA ARG A 245 2.73 -5.00 18.04
C ARG A 245 1.74 -4.59 16.94
N HIS A 246 2.17 -4.66 15.68
CA HIS A 246 1.34 -4.37 14.52
C HIS A 246 0.13 -5.29 14.44
N ILE A 247 0.30 -6.60 14.62
CA ILE A 247 -0.84 -7.52 14.61
C ILE A 247 -1.76 -7.29 15.83
N ARG A 248 -1.20 -6.98 17.01
CA ARG A 248 -1.99 -6.66 18.22
C ARG A 248 -2.85 -5.41 18.07
N SER A 249 -2.48 -4.42 17.24
CA SER A 249 -3.36 -3.26 17.01
C SER A 249 -4.64 -3.64 16.27
N HIS A 250 -4.63 -4.74 15.51
CA HIS A 250 -5.79 -5.25 14.78
C HIS A 250 -6.50 -6.42 15.49
N TRP A 251 -5.92 -6.95 16.57
CA TRP A 251 -6.44 -8.14 17.24
C TRP A 251 -6.85 -7.88 18.69
N ARG A 252 -8.09 -8.23 19.02
CA ARG A 252 -8.60 -8.26 20.40
C ARG A 252 -8.72 -9.71 20.86
N ALA A 253 -7.64 -10.23 21.44
CA ALA A 253 -7.61 -11.59 21.94
C ALA A 253 -8.54 -11.77 23.15
N THR A 254 -9.38 -12.79 23.13
CA THR A 254 -10.30 -13.15 24.23
C THR A 254 -9.86 -14.47 24.85
N GLY A 255 -9.12 -14.42 25.96
CA GLY A 255 -8.57 -15.59 26.65
C GLY A 255 -7.54 -15.17 27.72
N LYS A 256 -7.03 -16.11 28.53
CA LYS A 256 -5.98 -15.85 29.53
C LYS A 256 -4.92 -16.95 29.50
N ASN A 257 -3.65 -16.58 29.67
CA ASN A 257 -2.50 -17.49 29.76
C ASN A 257 -2.35 -18.50 28.62
N GLN A 258 -2.71 -18.14 27.38
CA GLN A 258 -2.54 -19.01 26.21
C GLN A 258 -1.36 -18.54 25.35
N THR A 259 -0.65 -19.51 24.74
CA THR A 259 0.42 -19.23 23.78
C THR A 259 0.06 -19.82 22.43
N LEU A 260 0.01 -18.98 21.40
CA LEU A 260 -0.20 -19.38 20.02
C LEU A 260 1.11 -19.19 19.25
N GLN A 261 1.50 -20.18 18.46
CA GLN A 261 2.67 -20.11 17.58
C GLN A 261 2.22 -19.80 16.17
N VAL A 262 2.85 -18.81 15.54
CA VAL A 262 2.52 -18.34 14.18
C VAL A 262 3.69 -18.63 13.27
N LYS A 263 3.45 -19.37 12.19
CA LYS A 263 4.35 -19.48 11.04
C LYS A 263 3.80 -18.62 9.92
N LEU A 264 4.58 -17.64 9.50
CA LEU A 264 4.19 -16.61 8.56
C LEU A 264 5.16 -16.58 7.38
N LYS A 265 4.60 -16.53 6.16
CA LYS A 265 5.32 -16.26 4.93
C LYS A 265 4.84 -14.95 4.32
N VAL A 266 5.77 -14.08 3.96
CA VAL A 266 5.48 -12.79 3.32
C VAL A 266 6.37 -12.53 2.12
N ASP A 267 5.94 -11.64 1.22
CA ASP A 267 6.74 -11.15 0.10
C ASP A 267 7.64 -9.95 0.50
N GLY A 268 8.37 -9.39 -0.46
CA GLY A 268 9.26 -8.23 -0.26
C GLY A 268 8.54 -6.92 0.09
N SER A 269 7.24 -6.85 -0.18
CA SER A 269 6.36 -5.71 0.11
C SER A 269 5.58 -5.90 1.42
N GLY A 270 5.84 -6.99 2.15
CA GLY A 270 5.18 -7.31 3.42
C GLY A 270 3.79 -7.91 3.26
N ASN A 271 3.37 -8.31 2.05
CA ASN A 271 2.08 -8.96 1.86
C ASN A 271 2.11 -10.39 2.39
N VAL A 272 1.04 -10.81 3.04
CA VAL A 272 0.91 -12.17 3.60
C VAL A 272 0.66 -13.19 2.49
N LEU A 273 1.60 -14.10 2.30
CA LEU A 273 1.48 -15.23 1.36
C LEU A 273 0.87 -16.46 2.04
N SER A 274 1.28 -16.74 3.28
CA SER A 274 0.78 -17.88 4.06
C SER A 274 0.87 -17.57 5.54
N VAL A 275 -0.16 -17.95 6.29
CA VAL A 275 -0.17 -17.91 7.75
C VAL A 275 -0.69 -19.24 8.24
N GLN A 276 -0.02 -19.80 9.24
CA GLN A 276 -0.44 -20.98 9.98
C GLN A 276 -0.28 -20.68 11.46
N VAL A 277 -1.34 -20.88 12.23
CA VAL A 277 -1.32 -20.70 13.67
C VAL A 277 -1.52 -22.06 14.34
N SER A 278 -0.78 -22.32 15.42
CA SER A 278 -0.88 -23.56 16.18
C SER A 278 -0.87 -23.30 17.69
N GLY A 279 -1.55 -24.14 18.46
CA GLY A 279 -1.77 -23.93 19.90
C GLY A 279 -2.94 -22.99 20.20
N GLY A 280 -3.32 -22.91 21.47
CA GLY A 280 -4.53 -22.22 21.92
C GLY A 280 -5.82 -22.93 21.50
N ASP A 281 -6.95 -22.25 21.71
CA ASP A 281 -8.26 -22.74 21.29
C ASP A 281 -8.49 -22.52 19.78
N ASP A 282 -9.29 -23.38 19.15
CA ASP A 282 -9.57 -23.33 17.71
C ASP A 282 -10.12 -21.97 17.25
N TYR A 283 -10.99 -21.37 18.07
CA TYR A 283 -11.55 -20.04 17.82
C TYR A 283 -10.47 -18.95 17.81
N LEU A 284 -9.54 -18.98 18.76
CA LEU A 284 -8.44 -18.01 18.84
C LEU A 284 -7.44 -18.18 17.70
N ARG A 285 -7.21 -19.42 17.27
CA ARG A 285 -6.38 -19.74 16.11
C ARG A 285 -6.96 -19.09 14.85
N GLU A 286 -8.22 -19.35 14.55
CA GLU A 286 -8.89 -18.79 13.37
C GLU A 286 -8.92 -17.26 13.40
N GLN A 287 -9.25 -16.68 14.56
CA GLN A 287 -9.29 -15.24 14.74
C GLN A 287 -7.91 -14.59 14.50
N LEU A 288 -6.83 -15.23 14.98
CA LEU A 288 -5.47 -14.73 14.77
C LEU A 288 -5.04 -14.84 13.30
N GLU A 289 -5.33 -15.95 12.63
CA GLU A 289 -5.04 -16.13 11.19
C GLU A 289 -5.73 -15.05 10.34
N ASP A 290 -7.02 -14.85 10.56
CA ASP A 290 -7.83 -13.85 9.88
C ASP A 290 -7.32 -12.43 10.16
N THR A 291 -6.94 -12.14 11.40
CA THR A 291 -6.39 -10.83 11.76
C THR A 291 -5.03 -10.57 11.12
N VAL A 292 -4.14 -11.56 11.05
CA VAL A 292 -2.85 -11.43 10.37
C VAL A 292 -3.04 -11.15 8.88
N ARG A 293 -4.02 -11.79 8.24
CA ARG A 293 -4.35 -11.53 6.83
C ARG A 293 -4.88 -10.12 6.63
N ARG A 294 -5.77 -9.64 7.50
CA ARG A 294 -6.29 -8.25 7.45
C ARG A 294 -5.24 -7.19 7.76
N ALA A 295 -4.26 -7.50 8.59
CA ALA A 295 -3.17 -6.59 8.93
C ALA A 295 -2.12 -6.44 7.81
N SER A 296 -2.28 -7.19 6.71
CA SER A 296 -1.47 -7.04 5.49
C SER A 296 -1.74 -5.68 4.84
N PRO A 297 -0.71 -4.98 4.32
CA PRO A 297 0.71 -5.34 4.33
C PRO A 297 1.37 -5.15 5.70
N LEU A 298 2.22 -6.09 6.07
CA LEU A 298 2.98 -6.08 7.32
C LEU A 298 4.19 -5.17 7.18
N THR A 299 3.94 -3.86 7.33
CA THR A 299 4.92 -2.78 7.17
C THR A 299 6.23 -2.97 7.96
N PRO A 300 6.28 -3.61 9.16
CA PRO A 300 7.54 -3.82 9.85
C PRO A 300 8.53 -4.78 9.16
N ILE A 301 8.08 -5.53 8.13
CA ILE A 301 8.92 -6.46 7.38
C ILE A 301 9.45 -5.84 6.07
N VAL A 302 8.85 -4.75 5.60
CA VAL A 302 9.23 -4.05 4.37
C VAL A 302 10.67 -3.52 4.51
N GLY A 303 11.50 -3.78 3.51
CA GLY A 303 12.92 -3.42 3.54
C GLY A 303 13.83 -4.36 4.36
N THR A 304 13.27 -5.41 4.98
CA THR A 304 14.07 -6.48 5.63
C THR A 304 14.20 -7.70 4.71
N ASN A 305 15.09 -8.66 5.02
CA ASN A 305 15.20 -9.93 4.28
C ASN A 305 14.36 -11.07 4.87
N TYR A 306 13.55 -10.81 5.90
CA TYR A 306 12.78 -11.87 6.55
C TYR A 306 11.51 -12.19 5.76
N ARG A 307 11.44 -13.41 5.23
CA ARG A 307 10.28 -13.90 4.45
C ARG A 307 9.54 -15.02 5.16
N ASP A 308 10.28 -15.89 5.85
CA ASP A 308 9.75 -16.96 6.68
C ASP A 308 9.99 -16.66 8.17
N LEU A 309 8.91 -16.36 8.89
CA LEU A 309 8.95 -15.98 10.30
C LEU A 309 8.19 -17.00 11.14
N ASN A 310 8.74 -17.30 12.31
CA ASN A 310 8.10 -18.15 13.31
C ASN A 310 8.22 -17.46 14.67
N PHE A 311 7.10 -17.19 15.32
CA PHE A 311 7.05 -16.44 16.57
C PHE A 311 5.79 -16.77 17.37
N ASN A 312 5.81 -16.46 18.67
CA ASN A 312 4.74 -16.83 19.60
C ASN A 312 3.96 -15.59 20.05
N PHE A 313 2.63 -15.65 20.02
CA PHE A 313 1.75 -14.73 20.74
C PHE A 313 1.41 -15.30 22.12
N LYS A 314 1.72 -14.53 23.16
CA LYS A 314 1.22 -14.79 24.51
C LYS A 314 0.02 -13.89 24.80
N ILE A 315 -1.09 -14.50 25.18
CA ILE A 315 -2.28 -13.84 25.72
C ILE A 315 -2.14 -13.91 27.25
N ASN A 316 -2.08 -12.75 27.90
CA ASN A 316 -1.99 -12.65 29.36
C ASN A 316 -3.40 -12.47 29.94
#